data_AF-A0A399IDS5-F1
#
_entry.id   AF-A0A399IDS5-F1
#
_cell.length_a   1.000
_cell.length_b   1.000
_cell.length_c   1.000
_cell.angle_alpha   90.00
_cell.angle_beta   90.00
_cell.angle_gamma   90.00
#
_symmetry.space_group_name_H-M   'P 1'
#
loop_
_entity.id
_entity.type
_entity.pdbx_description
1 polymer ?
#
loop_
_entity_poly.entity_id
_entity_poly.type
_entity_poly.pdbx_seq_one_letter_code
_entity_poly.pdbx_strand_id
1 'polypeptide(L)'
;MEDKTNKRLEQLFSAARDAAPDTSAMEAHFETRVMARIREQREKTAPWFGLVWRMIPIFAVVAAIAAICNMSFNPDHSQDMFAAITNGQEDYTGSFLTGESP
;
A
#
# COMPACT_ATOMS: atom_id res chain seq x y z
N MET A 1 -63.75 9.68 -13.15
CA MET A 1 -63.43 10.19 -11.78
C MET A 1 -61.93 10.14 -11.51
N GLU A 2 -61.15 9.26 -12.18
CA GLU A 2 -59.68 9.19 -12.12
C GLU A 2 -58.93 10.53 -12.21
N ASP A 3 -59.37 11.43 -13.09
CA ASP A 3 -58.55 12.57 -13.50
C ASP A 3 -58.29 13.59 -12.37
N LYS A 4 -59.23 13.71 -11.41
CA LYS A 4 -59.06 14.58 -10.23
C LYS A 4 -58.14 13.95 -9.18
N THR A 5 -58.19 12.64 -9.03
CA THR A 5 -57.35 11.89 -8.09
C THR A 5 -55.90 11.88 -8.56
N ASN A 6 -55.67 11.69 -9.86
CA ASN A 6 -54.34 11.73 -10.46
C ASN A 6 -53.69 13.12 -10.34
N LYS A 7 -54.43 14.20 -10.61
CA LYS A 7 -53.93 15.57 -10.40
C LYS A 7 -53.55 15.87 -8.95
N ARG A 8 -54.31 15.33 -7.99
CA ARG A 8 -54.02 15.48 -6.57
C ARG A 8 -52.79 14.69 -6.14
N LEU A 9 -52.59 13.50 -6.71
CA LEU A 9 -51.37 12.71 -6.49
C LEU A 9 -50.14 13.41 -7.07
N GLU A 10 -50.24 13.92 -8.30
CA GLU A 10 -49.16 14.69 -8.95
C GLU A 10 -48.74 15.90 -8.10
N GLN A 11 -49.72 16.64 -7.56
CA GLN A 11 -49.46 17.75 -6.64
C GLN A 11 -48.81 17.31 -5.33
N LEU A 12 -49.20 16.16 -4.78
CA LEU A 12 -48.59 15.62 -3.56
C LEU A 12 -47.15 15.16 -3.79
N PHE A 13 -46.85 14.52 -4.93
CA PHE A 13 -45.49 14.13 -5.31
C PHE A 13 -44.61 15.34 -5.65
N SER A 14 -45.17 16.35 -6.31
CA SER A 14 -44.51 17.64 -6.53
C SER A 14 -44.13 18.29 -5.20
N ALA A 15 -45.08 18.40 -4.27
CA ALA A 15 -44.84 19.00 -2.95
C ALA A 15 -43.84 18.19 -2.10
N ALA A 16 -43.89 16.86 -2.17
CA ALA A 16 -42.94 16.00 -1.47
C ALA A 16 -41.52 16.07 -2.05
N ARG A 17 -41.38 16.37 -3.35
CA ARG A 17 -40.08 16.58 -4.00
C ARG A 17 -39.48 17.96 -3.69
N ASP A 18 -40.33 18.97 -3.54
CA ASP A 18 -39.92 20.32 -3.16
C ASP A 18 -39.63 20.46 -1.66
N ALA A 19 -40.19 19.57 -0.83
CA ALA A 19 -39.82 19.43 0.55
C ALA A 19 -38.41 18.79 0.64
N ALA A 20 -37.37 19.63 0.57
CA ALA A 20 -36.01 19.20 0.84
C ALA A 20 -35.96 18.47 2.19
N PRO A 21 -35.52 17.20 2.24
CA PRO A 21 -35.41 16.49 3.50
C PRO A 21 -34.45 17.27 4.41
N ASP A 22 -34.85 17.48 5.65
CA ASP A 22 -34.04 18.21 6.62
C ASP A 22 -32.81 17.38 7.00
N THR A 23 -31.72 17.58 6.25
CA THR A 23 -30.44 16.88 6.43
C THR A 23 -29.64 17.44 7.60
N SER A 24 -30.09 18.53 8.23
CA SER A 24 -29.39 19.19 9.34
C SER A 24 -29.15 18.23 10.52
N ALA A 25 -30.12 17.39 10.84
CA ALA A 25 -30.01 16.36 11.87
C ALA A 25 -29.05 15.21 11.48
N MET A 26 -28.88 14.94 10.17
CA MET A 26 -27.93 13.94 9.68
C MET A 26 -26.49 14.47 9.67
N GLU A 27 -26.30 15.77 9.40
CA GLU A 27 -25.00 16.44 9.45
C GLU A 27 -24.46 16.59 10.87
N ALA A 28 -25.35 16.79 11.86
CA ALA A 28 -25.00 17.12 13.25
C ALA A 28 -24.01 16.16 13.95
N HIS A 29 -23.80 14.95 13.42
CA HIS A 29 -22.79 14.01 13.91
C HIS A 29 -22.08 13.26 12.78
N PHE A 30 -22.09 13.80 11.56
CA PHE A 30 -21.43 13.16 10.42
C PHE A 30 -19.92 13.10 10.64
N GLU A 31 -19.30 14.22 11.02
CA GLU A 31 -17.86 14.30 11.26
C GLU A 31 -17.41 13.32 12.36
N THR A 32 -18.17 13.25 13.46
CA THR A 32 -17.88 12.34 14.56
C THR A 32 -18.01 10.86 14.14
N ARG A 33 -19.04 10.51 13.36
CA ARG A 33 -19.24 9.15 12.84
C ARG A 33 -18.17 8.76 11.82
N VAL A 34 -17.75 9.68 10.96
CA VAL A 34 -16.67 9.46 10.00
C VAL A 34 -15.34 9.26 10.73
N MET A 35 -15.00 10.13 11.69
CA MET A 35 -13.79 10.00 12.49
C MET A 35 -13.77 8.70 13.31
N ALA A 36 -14.90 8.31 13.90
CA ALA A 36 -15.02 7.05 14.62
C ALA A 36 -14.77 5.85 13.70
N ARG A 37 -15.32 5.86 12.48
CA ARG A 37 -15.17 4.77 11.51
C ARG A 37 -13.77 4.68 10.93
N ILE A 38 -13.11 5.81 10.69
CA ILE A 38 -11.69 5.86 10.28
C ILE A 38 -10.80 5.30 11.37
N ARG A 39 -11.05 5.67 12.63
CA ARG A 39 -10.30 5.15 13.77
C ARG A 39 -10.48 3.64 13.93
N GLU A 40 -11.70 3.13 13.80
CA GLU A 40 -12.00 1.71 13.87
C GLU A 40 -11.32 0.91 12.74
N GLN A 41 -11.29 1.45 11.52
CA GLN A 41 -10.54 0.83 10.41
C GLN A 41 -9.04 0.82 10.68
N ARG A 42 -8.49 1.90 11.25
CA ARG A 42 -7.06 2.01 11.56
C ARG A 42 -6.63 1.11 12.72
N GLU A 43 -7.51 0.86 13.68
CA GLU A 43 -7.27 -0.09 14.80
C GLU A 43 -7.36 -1.55 14.37
N LYS A 44 -8.26 -1.90 13.41
CA LYS A 44 -8.36 -3.26 12.86
C LYS A 44 -7.13 -3.64 12.03
N THR A 45 -6.49 -2.66 11.38
CA THR A 45 -5.18 -2.84 10.76
C THR A 45 -4.09 -2.70 11.83
N ALA A 46 -4.04 -3.65 12.76
CA ALA A 46 -2.93 -3.75 13.71
C ALA A 46 -1.59 -3.62 12.96
N PRO A 47 -0.60 -2.90 13.51
CA PRO A 47 0.59 -2.50 12.77
C PRO A 47 1.56 -3.68 12.68
N TRP A 48 1.27 -4.66 11.84
CA TRP A 48 2.24 -5.68 11.45
C TRP A 48 3.54 -5.02 10.95
N PHE A 49 3.43 -3.86 10.30
CA PHE A 49 4.58 -3.03 9.92
C PHE A 49 5.45 -2.62 11.11
N GLY A 50 4.87 -2.33 12.28
CA GLY A 50 5.65 -2.01 13.49
C GLY A 50 6.39 -3.23 14.05
N LEU A 51 5.80 -4.42 13.92
CA LEU A 51 6.43 -5.67 14.34
C LEU A 51 7.54 -6.09 13.36
N VAL A 52 7.33 -5.90 12.05
CA VAL A 52 8.33 -6.13 11.00
C VAL A 52 9.56 -5.26 11.21
N TRP A 53 9.39 -3.98 11.56
CA TRP A 53 10.51 -3.07 11.84
C TRP A 53 11.40 -3.53 13.00
N ARG A 54 10.82 -4.23 13.99
CA ARG A 54 11.57 -4.80 15.11
C ARG A 54 12.32 -6.09 14.74
N MET A 55 11.95 -6.75 13.64
CA MET A 55 12.63 -7.94 13.13
C MET A 55 13.84 -7.62 12.23
N ILE A 56 13.92 -6.40 11.68
CA ILE A 56 15.05 -5.93 10.87
C ILE A 56 16.42 -6.10 11.58
N PRO A 57 16.62 -5.63 12.83
CA PRO A 57 17.92 -5.78 13.50
C PRO A 57 18.28 -7.25 13.76
N ILE A 58 17.30 -8.10 14.03
CA ILE A 58 17.53 -9.54 14.25
C ILE A 58 18.00 -10.19 12.95
N PHE A 59 17.36 -9.86 11.82
CA PHE A 59 17.77 -10.34 10.51
C PHE A 59 19.19 -9.87 10.15
N ALA A 60 19.54 -8.62 10.47
CA ALA A 60 20.89 -8.09 10.25
C ALA A 60 21.94 -8.86 11.06
N VAL A 61 21.64 -9.24 12.31
CA VAL A 61 22.54 -10.06 13.14
C VAL A 61 22.73 -11.45 12.53
N VAL A 62 21.66 -12.11 12.08
CA VAL A 62 21.76 -13.44 11.44
C VAL A 62 22.60 -13.35 10.15
N ALA A 63 22.38 -12.34 9.33
CA ALA A 63 23.16 -12.11 8.11
C ALA A 63 24.64 -11.84 8.43
N ALA A 64 24.94 -11.07 9.48
CA ALA A 64 26.30 -10.82 9.93
C ALA A 64 27.00 -12.10 10.39
N ILE A 65 26.31 -12.95 11.16
CA ILE A 65 26.86 -14.25 11.58
C ILE A 65 27.14 -15.13 10.35
N ALA A 66 26.19 -15.21 9.41
CA ALA A 66 26.37 -15.97 8.18
C ALA A 66 27.57 -15.46 7.36
N ALA A 67 27.75 -14.15 7.25
CA ALA A 67 28.88 -13.54 6.55
C ALA A 67 30.22 -13.88 7.24
N ILE A 68 30.29 -13.79 8.57
CA ILE A 68 31.49 -14.13 9.35
C ILE A 68 31.82 -15.62 9.22
N CYS A 69 30.81 -16.49 9.31
CA CYS A 69 30.99 -17.93 9.10
C CYS A 69 31.51 -18.22 7.69
N ASN A 70 30.91 -17.59 6.66
CA ASN A 70 31.36 -17.78 5.29
C ASN A 70 32.82 -17.33 5.10
N MET A 71 33.19 -16.18 5.66
CA MET A 71 34.56 -15.68 5.60
C MET A 71 35.56 -16.58 6.35
N SER A 72 35.14 -17.23 7.43
CA SER A 72 36.01 -18.13 8.21
C SER A 72 36.18 -19.50 7.55
N PHE A 73 35.14 -20.04 6.90
CA PHE A 73 35.16 -21.38 6.30
C PHE A 73 35.56 -21.39 4.82
N ASN A 74 35.35 -20.29 4.10
CA ASN A 74 35.68 -20.15 2.67
C ASN A 74 36.31 -18.77 2.37
N PRO A 75 37.55 -18.52 2.82
CA PRO A 75 38.21 -17.23 2.62
C PRO A 75 38.41 -16.87 1.14
N ASP A 76 38.73 -17.85 0.29
CA ASP A 76 39.02 -17.65 -1.14
C ASP A 76 37.77 -17.30 -1.98
N HIS A 77 36.59 -17.78 -1.57
CA HIS A 77 35.34 -17.57 -2.32
C HIS A 77 34.84 -16.12 -2.29
N SER A 78 35.29 -15.34 -1.31
CA SER A 78 34.89 -13.93 -1.16
C SER A 78 35.50 -13.03 -2.22
N GLN A 79 36.74 -13.28 -2.65
CA GLN A 79 37.41 -12.51 -3.69
C GLN A 79 36.84 -12.85 -5.08
N ASP A 80 36.52 -14.12 -5.32
CA ASP A 80 35.91 -14.59 -6.57
C ASP A 80 34.52 -14.00 -6.80
N MET A 81 33.73 -13.75 -5.76
CA MET A 81 32.39 -13.20 -5.91
C MET A 81 32.41 -11.73 -6.36
N PHE A 82 33.32 -10.93 -5.81
CA PHE A 82 33.53 -9.57 -6.29
C PHE A 82 34.13 -9.58 -7.70
N ALA A 83 35.15 -10.41 -7.96
CA ALA A 83 35.73 -10.59 -9.29
C ALA A 83 34.68 -11.00 -10.35
N ALA A 84 33.77 -11.91 -10.03
CA ALA A 84 32.68 -12.32 -10.92
C ALA A 84 31.69 -11.18 -11.22
N ILE A 85 31.44 -10.29 -10.24
CA ILE A 85 30.57 -9.13 -10.43
C ILE A 85 31.25 -8.03 -11.27
N THR A 86 32.55 -7.77 -11.08
CA THR A 86 33.28 -6.77 -11.91
C THR A 86 33.50 -7.28 -13.34
N ASN A 87 33.95 -8.53 -13.50
CA ASN A 87 34.21 -9.11 -14.82
C ASN A 87 32.92 -9.19 -15.64
N GLY A 88 31.80 -9.59 -15.01
CA GLY A 88 30.50 -9.58 -15.69
C GLY A 88 30.09 -8.19 -16.17
N GLN A 89 30.40 -7.13 -15.42
CA GLN A 89 30.04 -5.75 -15.79
C GLN A 89 30.93 -5.17 -16.90
N GLU A 90 32.19 -5.58 -16.97
CA GLU A 90 33.13 -5.20 -18.03
C GLU A 90 32.78 -5.86 -19.37
N ASP A 91 32.35 -7.13 -19.36
CA ASP A 91 31.94 -7.85 -20.57
C ASP A 91 30.67 -7.24 -21.22
N TYR A 92 29.69 -6.83 -20.42
CA TYR A 92 28.48 -6.16 -20.94
C TYR A 92 28.77 -4.76 -21.48
N THR A 93 29.59 -3.96 -20.79
CA THR A 93 29.90 -2.59 -21.23
C THR A 93 30.82 -2.55 -22.45
N GLY A 94 31.73 -3.54 -22.59
CA GLY A 94 32.54 -3.74 -23.79
C GLY A 94 31.69 -3.98 -25.04
N SER A 95 30.72 -4.89 -24.99
CA SER A 95 29.84 -5.20 -26.14
C SER A 95 29.02 -4.00 -26.62
N PHE A 96 28.56 -3.12 -25.71
CA PHE A 96 27.86 -1.89 -26.10
C PHE A 96 28.78 -0.82 -26.72
N LEU A 97 30.07 -0.81 -26.37
CA LEU A 97 31.05 0.17 -26.86
C LEU A 97 31.75 -0.27 -28.16
N THR A 98 31.96 -1.57 -28.35
CA THR A 98 32.55 -2.13 -29.58
C THR A 98 31.51 -2.44 -30.65
N GLY A 99 30.21 -2.40 -30.32
CA GLY A 99 29.12 -2.61 -31.26
C GLY A 99 29.00 -4.06 -31.75
N GLU A 100 29.71 -4.98 -31.13
CA GLU A 100 29.66 -6.40 -31.46
C GLU A 100 28.50 -7.02 -30.67
N SER A 101 27.37 -7.17 -31.37
CA SER A 101 26.22 -7.95 -30.91
C SER A 101 26.49 -9.43 -31.21
N PRO A 102 25.94 -10.37 -30.40
CA PRO A 102 26.13 -11.81 -30.60
C PRO A 102 25.60 -12.30 -31.94
#